data_AF-A0A017SDI3-F1
#
_entry.id   AF-A0A017SDI3-F1
#
_cell.length_a   1.000
_cell.length_b   1.000
_cell.length_c   1.000
_cell.angle_alpha   90.00
_cell.angle_beta   90.00
_cell.angle_gamma   90.00
#
_symmetry.space_group_name_H-M   'P 1'
#
loop_
_entity.id
_entity.type
_entity.pdbx_description
1 polymer ?
#
loop_
_entity_poly.entity_id
_entity_poly.type
_entity_poly.pdbx_seq_one_letter_code
_entity_poly.pdbx_strand_id
1 'polypeptide(L)'
;MSNDTRPCYYPDHTEATADVPCTGDKYTSCCLESDICLSNGFCIAITTQPFVVTRGSCTNQGWDSGCPTHCAENSDNPSNGFGLSILKIQNGKTEYCCGMPANDSNGNDVCPNNEPSFTLDAAHAVPGRALLSNLSNFYVSGSVPSSPASPSLLPNSTASTSTGNNGTNHDVAIGIGVGIPLGAIALVSLAWAFFERRQARTSNAKLAAVISGELQHIPPTNGYKTSRQNNNMAVELGAMHTMPAELEQTHSVPELMGRVR
;
A
#
# COMPACT_ATOMS: atom_id res chain seq x y z
N MET A 1 16.42 -16.75 -6.60
CA MET A 1 17.64 -16.24 -5.94
C MET A 1 18.66 -15.85 -6.99
N SER A 2 18.71 -14.56 -7.35
CA SER A 2 19.83 -14.03 -8.13
C SER A 2 21.06 -14.06 -7.22
N ASN A 3 21.96 -15.01 -7.45
CA ASN A 3 23.16 -15.24 -6.63
C ASN A 3 24.24 -14.20 -6.95
N ASP A 4 23.92 -12.93 -6.72
CA ASP A 4 24.84 -11.82 -6.88
C ASP A 4 25.65 -11.66 -5.60
N THR A 5 26.97 -11.82 -5.69
CA THR A 5 27.90 -11.85 -4.55
C THR A 5 28.71 -10.56 -4.43
N ARG A 6 28.40 -9.55 -5.24
CA ARG A 6 29.11 -8.27 -5.19
C ARG A 6 28.80 -7.55 -3.89
N PRO A 7 29.83 -7.07 -3.17
CA PRO A 7 29.62 -6.34 -1.94
C PRO A 7 28.98 -4.97 -2.23
N CYS A 8 28.23 -4.49 -1.25
CA CYS A 8 27.62 -3.17 -1.26
C CYS A 8 28.21 -2.34 -0.11
N TYR A 9 28.33 -1.03 -0.33
CA TYR A 9 28.97 -0.11 0.60
C TYR A 9 28.11 1.12 0.84
N TYR A 10 28.00 1.58 2.08
CA TYR A 10 27.39 2.85 2.43
C TYR A 10 28.30 4.04 2.05
N PRO A 11 27.79 5.29 2.04
CA PRO A 11 28.58 6.47 1.67
C PRO A 11 29.90 6.64 2.45
N ASP A 12 29.97 6.17 3.70
CA ASP A 12 31.18 6.17 4.53
C ASP A 12 32.17 5.03 4.21
N HIS A 13 31.91 4.27 3.15
CA HIS A 13 32.67 3.11 2.67
C HIS A 13 32.57 1.85 3.54
N THR A 14 31.70 1.83 4.55
CA THR A 14 31.42 0.62 5.33
C THR A 14 30.59 -0.37 4.52
N GLU A 15 30.83 -1.67 4.74
CA GLU A 15 30.15 -2.73 4.01
C GLU A 15 28.71 -2.93 4.53
N ALA A 16 27.75 -2.91 3.60
CA ALA A 16 26.34 -3.16 3.84
C ALA A 16 26.02 -4.65 3.59
N THR A 17 26.31 -5.51 4.56
CA THR A 17 26.26 -6.98 4.38
C THR A 17 24.86 -7.56 4.15
N ALA A 18 23.81 -6.79 4.43
CA ALA A 18 22.41 -7.18 4.23
C ALA A 18 21.82 -6.65 2.91
N ASP A 19 22.59 -5.82 2.20
CA ASP A 19 22.15 -5.20 0.95
C ASP A 19 22.60 -6.03 -0.25
N VAL A 20 21.77 -6.04 -1.28
CA VAL A 20 22.02 -6.75 -2.54
C VAL A 20 21.95 -5.78 -3.73
N PRO A 21 22.73 -6.01 -4.80
CA PRO A 21 22.73 -5.16 -5.97
C PRO A 21 21.37 -5.08 -6.67
N CYS A 22 20.97 -3.89 -7.11
CA CYS A 22 19.68 -3.66 -7.76
C CYS A 22 19.69 -3.85 -9.28
N THR A 23 20.84 -3.96 -9.92
CA THR A 23 20.95 -4.21 -11.36
C THR A 23 22.14 -5.14 -11.65
N GLY A 24 22.32 -5.54 -12.92
CA GLY A 24 23.51 -6.28 -13.36
C GLY A 24 24.74 -5.39 -13.63
N ASP A 25 24.61 -4.07 -13.55
CA ASP A 25 25.68 -3.14 -13.91
C ASP A 25 26.79 -3.14 -12.87
N LYS A 26 28.05 -3.01 -13.30
CA LYS A 26 29.23 -3.06 -12.40
C LYS A 26 29.04 -2.20 -11.15
N TYR A 27 28.65 -0.94 -11.36
CA TYR A 27 28.31 0.01 -10.32
C TYR A 27 26.81 0.27 -10.36
N THR A 28 26.14 -0.08 -9.27
CA THR A 28 24.69 0.05 -9.12
C THR A 28 24.36 0.33 -7.67
N SER A 29 23.21 0.95 -7.44
CA SER A 29 22.61 0.97 -6.11
C SER A 29 22.36 -0.44 -5.59
N CYS A 30 22.36 -0.55 -4.27
CA CYS A 30 21.95 -1.73 -3.53
C CYS A 30 20.85 -1.36 -2.53
N CYS A 31 20.00 -2.33 -2.26
CA CYS A 31 18.94 -2.23 -1.27
C CYS A 31 18.99 -3.43 -0.35
N LEU A 32 18.44 -3.31 0.86
CA LEU A 32 18.18 -4.45 1.73
C LEU A 32 17.50 -5.57 0.94
N GLU A 33 17.86 -6.82 1.21
CA GLU A 33 17.27 -7.98 0.52
C GLU A 33 15.73 -8.01 0.64
N SER A 34 15.17 -7.38 1.69
CA SER A 34 13.73 -7.31 1.93
C SER A 34 13.01 -6.12 1.28
N ASP A 35 13.74 -5.23 0.61
CA ASP A 35 13.20 -3.99 0.03
C ASP A 35 13.04 -4.08 -1.49
N ILE A 36 12.33 -3.11 -2.06
CA ILE A 36 12.11 -3.03 -3.50
C ILE A 36 13.14 -2.09 -4.12
N CYS A 37 13.97 -2.62 -5.01
CA CYS A 37 14.85 -1.83 -5.86
C CYS A 37 14.05 -0.97 -6.85
N LEU A 38 14.41 0.31 -6.98
CA LEU A 38 13.88 1.22 -7.99
C LEU A 38 14.91 1.50 -9.09
N SER A 39 14.43 1.67 -10.32
CA SER A 39 15.27 1.94 -11.49
C SER A 39 16.04 3.26 -11.45
N ASN A 40 15.66 4.19 -10.58
CA ASN A 40 16.36 5.47 -10.36
C ASN A 40 17.45 5.39 -9.28
N GLY A 41 17.77 4.19 -8.79
CA GLY A 41 18.83 3.96 -7.81
C GLY A 41 18.35 3.95 -6.35
N PHE A 42 17.10 4.28 -6.06
CA PHE A 42 16.58 4.26 -4.68
C PHE A 42 15.91 2.94 -4.32
N CYS A 43 15.53 2.81 -3.07
CA CYS A 43 14.82 1.66 -2.52
C CYS A 43 13.44 2.09 -2.02
N ILE A 44 12.48 1.18 -1.96
CA ILE A 44 11.28 1.35 -1.13
C ILE A 44 11.43 0.40 0.05
N ALA A 45 11.54 0.98 1.25
CA ALA A 45 11.50 0.24 2.50
C ALA A 45 10.07 -0.25 2.74
N ILE A 46 9.88 -1.56 2.89
CA ILE A 46 8.54 -2.15 3.08
C ILE A 46 8.41 -3.05 4.31
N THR A 47 9.53 -3.45 4.91
CA THR A 47 9.53 -4.38 6.05
C THR A 47 9.64 -3.69 7.40
N THR A 48 10.14 -2.46 7.42
CA THR A 48 10.29 -1.66 8.64
C THR A 48 9.67 -0.28 8.42
N GLN A 49 8.92 0.22 9.41
CA GLN A 49 8.38 1.58 9.33
C GLN A 49 9.50 2.62 9.54
N PRO A 50 9.44 3.76 8.83
CA PRO A 50 8.37 4.15 7.90
C PRO A 50 8.54 3.53 6.49
N PHE A 51 7.42 3.26 5.81
CA PHE A 51 7.42 2.68 4.46
C PHE A 51 7.68 3.75 3.40
N VAL A 52 8.94 4.15 3.25
CA VAL A 52 9.34 5.32 2.46
C VAL A 52 10.37 4.96 1.39
N VAL A 53 10.60 5.91 0.49
CA VAL A 53 11.76 5.85 -0.41
C VAL A 53 13.01 6.08 0.43
N THR A 54 14.02 5.23 0.25
CA THR A 54 15.29 5.32 0.96
C THR A 54 16.44 5.31 -0.02
N ARG A 55 17.52 6.01 0.34
CA ARG A 55 18.84 5.79 -0.23
C ARG A 55 19.46 4.60 0.49
N GLY A 56 19.76 3.54 -0.25
CA GLY A 56 20.40 2.32 0.26
C GLY A 56 21.92 2.43 0.30
N SER A 57 22.59 1.43 -0.24
CA SER A 57 24.05 1.39 -0.43
C SER A 57 24.40 1.28 -1.92
N CYS A 58 25.68 1.05 -2.27
CA CYS A 58 26.14 0.97 -3.65
C CYS A 58 27.25 -0.07 -3.82
N THR A 59 27.30 -0.76 -4.97
CA THR A 59 28.41 -1.70 -5.25
C THR A 59 29.75 -1.00 -5.47
N ASN A 60 29.72 0.31 -5.69
CA ASN A 60 30.92 1.11 -5.84
C ASN A 60 31.36 1.69 -4.49
N GLN A 61 32.40 1.08 -3.89
CA GLN A 61 32.95 1.58 -2.63
C GLN A 61 33.42 3.03 -2.73
N GLY A 62 33.88 3.50 -3.90
CA GLY A 62 34.35 4.87 -4.07
C GLY A 62 33.23 5.92 -4.15
N TRP A 63 31.98 5.50 -4.33
CA TRP A 63 30.82 6.39 -4.52
C TRP A 63 30.98 7.44 -5.64
N ASP A 64 31.87 7.19 -6.62
CA ASP A 64 32.19 8.12 -7.71
C ASP A 64 31.36 7.89 -8.98
N SER A 65 30.66 6.75 -9.09
CA SER A 65 29.77 6.44 -10.22
C SER A 65 28.76 5.34 -9.89
N GLY A 66 27.59 5.39 -10.53
CA GLY A 66 26.55 4.34 -10.43
C GLY A 66 25.80 4.28 -9.09
N CYS A 67 26.08 5.20 -8.16
CA CYS A 67 25.43 5.28 -6.86
C CYS A 67 24.34 6.37 -6.84
N PRO A 68 23.39 6.29 -5.90
CA PRO A 68 22.39 7.34 -5.71
C PRO A 68 23.06 8.69 -5.40
N THR A 69 22.61 9.75 -6.08
CA THR A 69 23.22 11.08 -5.99
C THR A 69 22.69 11.94 -4.86
N HIS A 70 21.50 11.62 -4.35
CA HIS A 70 20.88 12.37 -3.26
C HIS A 70 21.00 11.63 -1.94
N CYS A 71 21.10 12.40 -0.86
CA CYS A 71 21.12 11.91 0.50
C CYS A 71 22.34 11.06 0.86
N ALA A 72 23.48 11.29 0.22
CA ALA A 72 24.73 10.57 0.46
C ALA A 72 25.78 11.43 1.19
N GLU A 73 25.39 12.60 1.70
CA GLU A 73 26.32 13.47 2.41
C GLU A 73 26.59 12.98 3.84
N ASN A 74 27.62 13.54 4.48
CA ASN A 74 28.01 13.16 5.83
C ASN A 74 26.91 13.45 6.88
N SER A 75 26.00 14.38 6.60
CA SER A 75 24.83 14.67 7.44
C SER A 75 23.70 13.64 7.29
N ASP A 76 23.73 12.82 6.24
CA ASP A 76 22.62 11.95 5.84
C ASP A 76 22.78 10.53 6.35
N ASN A 77 23.34 10.32 7.55
CA ASN A 77 23.59 8.98 8.08
C ASN A 77 24.43 8.10 7.11
N PRO A 78 25.70 8.46 6.87
CA PRO A 78 26.51 7.88 5.80
C PRO A 78 26.93 6.42 6.05
N SER A 79 26.61 5.83 7.22
CA SER A 79 26.96 4.47 7.62
C SER A 79 25.79 3.47 7.55
N ASN A 80 24.63 3.90 7.04
CA ASN A 80 23.43 3.06 6.96
C ASN A 80 22.47 3.64 5.89
N GLY A 81 21.35 2.97 5.60
CA GLY A 81 20.26 3.51 4.78
C GLY A 81 19.68 4.81 5.34
N PHE A 82 19.13 5.66 4.47
CA PHE A 82 18.53 6.94 4.87
C PHE A 82 17.25 7.25 4.12
N GLY A 83 16.24 7.69 4.85
CA GLY A 83 14.91 7.96 4.32
C GLY A 83 14.80 9.31 3.62
N LEU A 84 14.02 9.34 2.55
CA LEU A 84 13.61 10.55 1.86
C LEU A 84 12.17 10.88 2.27
N SER A 85 11.92 12.15 2.59
CA SER A 85 10.59 12.65 2.93
C SER A 85 10.10 13.65 1.89
N ILE A 86 8.79 13.69 1.66
CA ILE A 86 8.18 14.70 0.82
C ILE A 86 8.19 16.03 1.59
N LEU A 87 8.75 17.08 0.98
CA LEU A 87 8.65 18.44 1.50
C LEU A 87 7.36 19.09 1.05
N LYS A 88 7.12 19.12 -0.27
CA LYS A 88 5.97 19.77 -0.88
C LYS A 88 5.68 19.23 -2.27
N ILE A 89 4.45 19.44 -2.72
CA ILE A 89 4.00 19.10 -4.07
C ILE A 89 3.57 20.39 -4.75
N GLN A 90 4.26 20.79 -5.82
CA GLN A 90 3.96 22.00 -6.59
C GLN A 90 3.94 21.71 -8.08
N ASN A 91 2.90 22.18 -8.78
CA ASN A 91 2.77 22.04 -10.24
C ASN A 91 2.96 20.60 -10.76
N GLY A 92 2.51 19.60 -10.00
CA GLY A 92 2.66 18.18 -10.35
C GLY A 92 4.08 17.61 -10.16
N LYS A 93 4.99 18.37 -9.57
CA LYS A 93 6.31 17.91 -9.14
C LYS A 93 6.34 17.74 -7.62
N THR A 94 6.92 16.63 -7.17
CA THR A 94 7.14 16.37 -5.75
C THR A 94 8.58 16.71 -5.42
N GLU A 95 8.75 17.59 -4.44
CA GLU A 95 10.04 17.92 -3.86
C GLU A 95 10.28 17.09 -2.60
N TYR A 96 11.50 16.57 -2.48
CA TYR A 96 11.95 15.70 -1.41
C TYR A 96 13.07 16.35 -0.61
N CYS A 97 13.19 15.92 0.64
CA CYS A 97 14.32 16.18 1.53
C CYS A 97 14.96 14.86 1.95
N CYS A 98 16.26 14.93 2.25
CA CYS A 98 16.95 13.90 2.99
C CYS A 98 16.53 14.01 4.46
N GLY A 99 15.99 12.94 5.05
CA GLY A 99 15.46 12.96 6.41
C GLY A 99 14.11 13.66 6.54
N MET A 100 13.74 14.01 7.77
CA MET A 100 12.43 14.57 8.11
C MET A 100 12.41 16.10 7.96
N PRO A 101 11.41 16.71 7.30
CA PRO A 101 11.32 18.16 7.20
C PRO A 101 11.27 18.83 8.59
N ALA A 102 11.85 20.02 8.67
CA ALA A 102 11.84 20.88 9.84
C ALA A 102 11.10 22.19 9.53
N ASN A 103 10.83 23.00 10.55
CA ASN A 103 10.33 24.36 10.34
C ASN A 103 11.47 25.36 10.53
N ASP A 104 11.57 26.32 9.62
CA ASP A 104 12.48 27.45 9.76
C ASP A 104 11.99 28.44 10.84
N SER A 105 12.77 29.49 11.11
CA SER A 105 12.39 30.53 12.09
C SER A 105 11.13 31.33 11.70
N ASN A 106 10.68 31.21 10.45
CA ASN A 106 9.49 31.88 9.92
C ASN A 106 8.26 30.96 9.89
N GLY A 107 8.40 29.69 10.32
CA GLY A 107 7.34 28.69 10.27
C GLY A 107 7.10 28.09 8.89
N ASN A 108 8.08 28.14 7.99
CA ASN A 108 8.02 27.44 6.70
C ASN A 108 8.64 26.04 6.84
N ASP A 109 8.03 25.06 6.17
CA ASP A 109 8.63 23.73 6.04
C ASP A 109 9.88 23.80 5.14
N VAL A 110 10.99 23.30 5.67
CA VAL A 110 12.31 23.25 5.04
C VAL A 110 12.96 21.89 5.24
N CYS A 111 13.93 21.53 4.40
CA CYS A 111 14.74 20.35 4.66
C CYS A 111 15.61 20.55 5.91
N PRO A 112 16.06 19.46 6.56
CA PRO A 112 17.05 19.53 7.63
C PRO A 112 18.22 20.43 7.27
N ASN A 113 18.68 21.22 8.24
CA ASN A 113 19.81 22.15 8.09
C ASN A 113 19.64 23.22 6.99
N ASN A 114 18.42 23.47 6.52
CA ASN A 114 18.13 24.35 5.37
C ASN A 114 18.79 23.88 4.07
N GLU A 115 19.04 22.58 3.92
CA GLU A 115 19.51 22.00 2.67
C GLU A 115 18.48 22.21 1.54
N PRO A 116 18.92 22.28 0.27
CA PRO A 116 18.00 22.41 -0.85
C PRO A 116 17.15 21.14 -1.02
N SER A 117 15.87 21.33 -1.31
CA SER A 117 15.01 20.25 -1.77
C SER A 117 15.38 19.82 -3.20
N PHE A 118 15.01 18.59 -3.56
CA PHE A 118 15.29 18.04 -4.88
C PHE A 118 14.10 17.23 -5.42
N THR A 119 14.12 16.94 -6.72
CA THR A 119 13.14 16.07 -7.37
C THR A 119 13.78 14.74 -7.75
N LEU A 120 13.02 13.66 -7.67
CA LEU A 120 13.45 12.35 -8.17
C LEU A 120 12.92 12.09 -9.58
N ASP A 121 13.73 11.42 -10.39
CA ASP A 121 13.27 10.86 -11.65
C ASP A 121 12.23 9.76 -11.41
N ALA A 122 11.28 9.66 -12.33
CA ALA A 122 10.29 8.59 -12.30
C ALA A 122 10.98 7.22 -12.33
N ALA A 123 10.47 6.29 -11.52
CA ALA A 123 11.08 4.98 -11.37
C ALA A 123 10.05 3.86 -11.43
N HIS A 124 10.54 2.67 -11.74
CA HIS A 124 9.79 1.42 -11.66
C HIS A 124 10.54 0.41 -10.80
N ALA A 125 9.80 -0.55 -10.24
CA ALA A 125 10.38 -1.64 -9.49
C ALA A 125 11.25 -2.53 -10.41
N VAL A 126 12.40 -2.98 -9.91
CA VAL A 126 13.32 -3.85 -10.65
C VAL A 126 13.03 -5.31 -10.32
N PRO A 127 12.47 -6.11 -11.27
CA PRO A 127 12.23 -7.53 -11.05
C PRO A 127 13.54 -8.33 -10.95
N GLY A 128 13.50 -9.45 -10.25
CA GLY A 128 14.61 -10.39 -10.14
C GLY A 128 15.73 -9.91 -9.20
N ARG A 129 15.47 -8.91 -8.35
CA ARG A 129 16.41 -8.30 -7.41
C ARG A 129 15.75 -8.05 -6.06
N ALA A 130 16.55 -8.07 -4.99
CA ALA A 130 16.11 -7.89 -3.61
C ALA A 130 14.81 -8.66 -3.30
N LEU A 131 13.78 -7.99 -2.78
CA LEU A 131 12.49 -8.62 -2.46
C LEU A 131 11.87 -9.34 -3.65
N LEU A 132 12.10 -8.84 -4.85
CA LEU A 132 11.54 -9.34 -6.11
C LEU A 132 12.45 -10.38 -6.78
N SER A 133 13.42 -10.97 -6.05
CA SER A 133 14.42 -11.91 -6.57
C SER A 133 13.85 -13.19 -7.21
N ASN A 134 12.60 -13.54 -6.92
CA ASN A 134 11.91 -14.70 -7.51
C ASN A 134 10.93 -14.31 -8.64
N LEU A 135 10.83 -13.02 -8.98
CA LEU A 135 9.99 -12.54 -10.07
C LEU A 135 10.88 -12.17 -11.26
N SER A 136 10.81 -12.96 -12.33
CA SER A 136 11.73 -12.77 -13.46
C SER A 136 11.32 -11.65 -14.41
N ASN A 137 10.03 -11.28 -14.47
CA ASN A 137 9.48 -10.19 -15.29
C ASN A 137 8.08 -9.78 -14.79
N PHE A 138 7.82 -8.46 -14.65
CA PHE A 138 6.46 -7.95 -14.60
C PHE A 138 5.91 -7.90 -16.02
N TYR A 139 5.29 -8.99 -16.50
CA TYR A 139 4.42 -8.87 -17.66
C TYR A 139 3.14 -8.18 -17.19
N VAL A 140 3.04 -6.87 -17.37
CA VAL A 140 1.72 -6.23 -17.44
C VAL A 140 1.11 -6.72 -18.74
N SER A 141 0.31 -7.79 -18.68
CA SER A 141 -0.61 -8.16 -19.76
C SER A 141 -1.68 -7.09 -19.88
N GLY A 142 -1.27 -5.95 -20.42
CA GLY A 142 -2.07 -4.82 -20.82
C GLY A 142 -1.70 -4.45 -22.25
N SER A 143 -1.54 -5.45 -23.12
CA SER A 143 -1.57 -5.22 -24.56
C SER A 143 -2.98 -4.75 -24.92
N VAL A 144 -3.14 -3.43 -25.04
CA VAL A 144 -4.28 -2.84 -25.74
C VAL A 144 -4.26 -3.45 -27.15
N PRO A 145 -5.30 -4.19 -27.57
CA PRO A 145 -5.33 -4.74 -28.93
C PRO A 145 -5.39 -3.56 -29.89
N SER A 146 -4.25 -3.26 -30.50
CA SER A 146 -4.16 -2.35 -31.64
C SER A 146 -4.66 -3.11 -32.87
N SER A 147 -5.98 -3.23 -32.99
CA SER A 147 -6.62 -3.73 -34.20
C SER A 147 -6.99 -2.55 -35.08
N PRO A 148 -6.49 -2.43 -36.33
CA PRO A 148 -6.93 -1.40 -37.25
C PRO A 148 -8.38 -1.68 -37.68
N ALA A 149 -9.26 -0.69 -37.52
CA ALA A 149 -10.66 -0.78 -37.91
C ALA A 149 -10.86 -0.56 -39.41
N SER A 150 -11.64 -1.48 -40.00
CA SER A 150 -12.59 -1.33 -41.12
C SER A 150 -12.06 -1.30 -42.57
N PRO A 151 -12.90 -1.61 -43.58
CA PRO A 151 -14.32 -2.05 -43.55
C PRO A 151 -14.61 -3.32 -44.38
N SER A 152 -15.67 -4.08 -44.07
CA SER A 152 -16.48 -4.70 -45.14
C SER A 152 -17.86 -5.16 -44.65
N LEU A 153 -18.75 -5.17 -45.63
CA LEU A 153 -20.20 -5.21 -45.61
C LEU A 153 -20.78 -6.58 -45.23
N LEU A 154 -22.04 -6.54 -44.77
CA LEU A 154 -22.91 -7.66 -44.42
C LEU A 154 -22.87 -8.81 -45.44
N PRO A 155 -23.21 -10.03 -44.99
CA PRO A 155 -24.39 -10.63 -45.60
C PRO A 155 -25.38 -11.26 -44.61
N ASN A 156 -26.63 -10.97 -44.95
CA ASN A 156 -27.88 -11.62 -44.61
C ASN A 156 -27.79 -13.16 -44.56
N SER A 157 -28.25 -13.79 -43.48
CA SER A 157 -28.51 -15.23 -43.46
C SER A 157 -29.90 -15.51 -42.91
N THR A 158 -30.76 -15.84 -43.87
CA THR A 158 -32.15 -16.27 -43.76
C THR A 158 -32.25 -17.60 -43.01
N ALA A 159 -33.30 -17.70 -42.22
CA ALA A 159 -33.72 -18.88 -41.47
C ALA A 159 -33.96 -20.12 -42.36
N SER A 160 -33.74 -21.30 -41.79
CA SER A 160 -34.34 -22.54 -42.25
C SER A 160 -34.72 -23.39 -41.05
N THR A 161 -36.02 -23.46 -40.80
CA THR A 161 -36.66 -24.34 -39.82
C THR A 161 -37.36 -25.44 -40.60
N SER A 162 -37.08 -26.70 -40.27
CA SER A 162 -37.70 -27.86 -40.89
C SER A 162 -39.06 -28.18 -40.27
N THR A 163 -40.10 -28.03 -41.11
CA THR A 163 -41.22 -28.94 -41.38
C THR A 163 -42.05 -29.52 -40.22
N GLY A 164 -43.34 -29.20 -40.22
CA GLY A 164 -44.40 -29.98 -39.55
C GLY A 164 -45.79 -29.36 -39.78
N ASN A 165 -46.61 -30.05 -40.57
CA ASN A 165 -47.90 -29.61 -41.14
C ASN A 165 -49.08 -29.45 -40.15
N ASN A 166 -50.02 -28.58 -40.56
CA ASN A 166 -51.48 -28.59 -40.38
C ASN A 166 -52.11 -28.77 -38.98
N GLY A 167 -52.89 -27.76 -38.55
CA GLY A 167 -53.98 -27.95 -37.59
C GLY A 167 -54.42 -26.71 -36.82
N THR A 168 -55.44 -26.01 -37.33
CA THR A 168 -56.51 -25.27 -36.62
C THR A 168 -56.31 -24.70 -35.20
N ASN A 169 -56.50 -23.37 -35.12
CA ASN A 169 -57.10 -22.54 -34.04
C ASN A 169 -56.46 -22.49 -32.63
N HIS A 170 -56.67 -21.30 -32.04
CA HIS A 170 -56.66 -20.84 -30.63
C HIS A 170 -55.37 -20.28 -29.99
N ASP A 171 -55.60 -19.09 -29.42
CA ASP A 171 -55.02 -18.48 -28.22
C ASP A 171 -53.69 -17.71 -28.24
N VAL A 172 -53.89 -16.39 -28.19
CA VAL A 172 -53.16 -15.43 -27.36
C VAL A 172 -52.97 -16.00 -25.94
N ALA A 173 -51.72 -16.16 -25.51
CA ALA A 173 -51.38 -16.37 -24.11
C ALA A 173 -50.27 -15.40 -23.69
N ILE A 174 -50.72 -14.46 -22.85
CA ILE A 174 -50.06 -13.39 -22.12
C ILE A 174 -48.84 -13.88 -21.32
N GLY A 175 -47.72 -13.16 -21.43
CA GLY A 175 -46.55 -13.30 -20.56
C GLY A 175 -46.31 -12.05 -19.71
N ILE A 176 -47.09 -11.87 -18.63
CA ILE A 176 -46.82 -10.93 -17.54
C ILE A 176 -46.37 -11.77 -16.35
N GLY A 177 -45.09 -11.73 -15.96
CA GLY A 177 -44.64 -12.58 -14.85
C GLY A 177 -43.17 -12.56 -14.46
N VAL A 178 -42.47 -11.43 -14.50
CA VAL A 178 -41.14 -11.26 -13.86
C VAL A 178 -40.87 -9.77 -13.58
N GLY A 179 -41.60 -9.17 -12.63
CA GLY A 179 -41.39 -7.76 -12.26
C GLY A 179 -41.33 -7.47 -10.77
N ILE A 180 -41.98 -8.29 -9.95
CA ILE A 180 -42.13 -8.04 -8.52
C ILE A 180 -40.86 -8.34 -7.69
N PRO A 181 -40.04 -9.40 -7.94
CA PRO A 181 -38.97 -9.73 -7.01
C PRO A 181 -37.76 -8.78 -7.09
N LEU A 182 -37.49 -8.15 -8.24
CA LEU A 182 -36.39 -7.20 -8.40
C LEU A 182 -36.72 -5.80 -7.85
N GLY A 183 -38.00 -5.41 -7.89
CA GLY A 183 -38.44 -4.10 -7.38
C GLY A 183 -38.26 -3.98 -5.86
N ALA A 184 -38.61 -5.03 -5.10
CA ALA A 184 -38.47 -5.01 -3.65
C ALA A 184 -37.00 -4.89 -3.21
N ILE A 185 -36.10 -5.63 -3.85
CA ILE A 185 -34.66 -5.58 -3.54
C ILE A 185 -34.08 -4.20 -3.89
N ALA A 186 -34.48 -3.62 -5.02
CA ALA A 186 -34.04 -2.27 -5.41
C ALA A 186 -34.50 -1.20 -4.40
N LEU A 187 -35.75 -1.27 -3.92
CA LEU A 187 -36.29 -0.32 -2.94
C LEU A 187 -35.62 -0.46 -1.57
N VAL A 188 -35.36 -1.69 -1.11
CA VAL A 188 -34.64 -1.94 0.15
C VAL A 188 -33.20 -1.43 0.07
N SER A 189 -32.53 -1.66 -1.05
CA SER A 189 -31.14 -1.20 -1.27
C SER A 189 -31.05 0.33 -1.27
N LEU A 190 -32.01 1.01 -1.90
CA LEU A 190 -32.07 2.48 -1.94
C LEU A 190 -32.39 3.08 -0.56
N ALA A 191 -33.29 2.46 0.19
CA ALA A 191 -33.61 2.89 1.56
C ALA A 191 -32.42 2.76 2.50
N TRP A 192 -31.68 1.65 2.41
CA TRP A 192 -30.45 1.42 3.18
C TRP A 192 -29.37 2.45 2.84
N ALA A 193 -29.08 2.64 1.56
CA ALA A 193 -28.07 3.60 1.10
C ALA A 193 -28.39 5.05 1.52
N PHE A 194 -29.67 5.42 1.58
CA PHE A 194 -30.09 6.74 2.05
C PHE A 194 -29.94 6.90 3.57
N PHE A 195 -30.22 5.84 4.33
CA PHE A 195 -30.04 5.85 5.79
C PHE A 195 -28.55 5.92 6.18
N GLU A 196 -27.70 5.15 5.50
CA GLU A 196 -26.26 5.16 5.68
C GLU A 196 -25.66 6.54 5.36
N ARG A 197 -26.06 7.17 4.26
CA ARG A 197 -25.62 8.54 3.92
C ARG A 197 -26.09 9.58 4.93
N ARG A 198 -27.25 9.40 5.57
CA ARG A 198 -27.70 10.29 6.66
C ARG A 198 -26.91 10.07 7.94
N GLN A 199 -26.61 8.82 8.28
CA GLN A 199 -25.84 8.48 9.48
C GLN A 199 -24.35 8.87 9.36
N ALA A 200 -23.78 8.79 8.16
CA ALA A 200 -22.45 9.30 7.84
C ALA A 200 -22.37 10.84 8.01
N ARG A 201 -23.46 11.57 7.76
CA ARG A 201 -23.51 13.02 8.00
C ARG A 201 -23.62 13.36 9.48
N THR A 202 -24.30 12.55 10.30
CA THR A 202 -24.41 12.80 11.74
C THR A 202 -23.16 12.38 12.53
N SER A 203 -22.41 11.38 12.07
CA SER A 203 -21.12 11.00 12.66
C SER A 203 -20.03 12.05 12.43
N ASN A 204 -20.00 12.69 11.26
CA ASN A 204 -19.13 13.83 10.99
C ASN A 204 -19.50 15.08 11.84
N ALA A 205 -20.78 15.27 12.17
CA ALA A 205 -21.22 16.36 13.06
C ALA A 205 -20.78 16.15 14.52
N LYS A 206 -20.70 14.90 15.00
CA LYS A 206 -20.17 14.59 16.34
C LYS A 206 -18.65 14.80 16.44
N LEU A 207 -17.90 14.55 15.36
CA LEU A 207 -16.47 14.85 15.30
C LEU A 207 -16.21 16.36 15.23
N ALA A 208 -17.03 17.11 14.48
CA ALA A 208 -16.95 18.57 14.41
C ALA A 208 -17.29 19.25 15.76
N ALA A 209 -18.20 18.68 16.56
CA ALA A 209 -18.54 19.20 17.89
C ALA A 209 -17.43 18.95 18.94
N VAL A 210 -16.70 17.83 18.83
CA VAL A 210 -15.51 17.56 19.66
C VAL A 210 -14.35 18.51 19.29
N ILE A 211 -14.19 18.83 18.00
CA ILE A 211 -13.13 19.74 17.53
C ILE A 211 -13.47 21.23 17.83
N SER A 212 -14.74 21.61 17.95
CA SER A 212 -15.16 23.00 18.22
C SER A 212 -15.36 23.33 19.70
N GLY A 213 -15.21 22.37 20.62
CA GLY A 213 -15.39 22.55 22.06
C GLY A 213 -14.14 23.00 22.82
N GLU A 214 -12.96 23.02 22.19
CA GLU A 214 -11.68 23.34 22.85
C GLU A 214 -11.22 24.77 22.54
N LEU A 215 -12.06 25.75 22.87
CA LEU A 215 -11.63 27.16 22.86
C LEU A 215 -12.53 28.00 23.77
N GLN A 216 -12.47 27.76 25.09
CA GLN A 216 -12.70 28.78 26.14
C GLN A 216 -12.69 28.17 27.55
N HIS A 217 -11.53 28.14 28.23
CA HIS A 217 -11.38 28.66 29.60
C HIS A 217 -9.93 28.52 30.11
N ILE A 218 -9.26 29.64 30.35
CA ILE A 218 -8.13 29.76 31.28
C ILE A 218 -8.61 30.71 32.39
N PRO A 219 -8.51 30.33 33.67
CA PRO A 219 -7.68 31.12 34.61
C PRO A 219 -7.01 30.23 35.70
N PRO A 220 -6.26 30.77 36.67
CA PRO A 220 -4.81 30.97 36.60
C PRO A 220 -4.01 30.06 37.55
N THR A 221 -2.70 30.14 37.37
CA THR A 221 -1.59 29.49 38.10
C THR A 221 -1.69 29.54 39.63
N ASN A 222 -1.42 28.40 40.30
CA ASN A 222 -0.77 28.38 41.61
C ASN A 222 -0.17 26.99 41.94
N GLY A 223 1.14 26.99 42.24
CA GLY A 223 1.77 26.03 43.18
C GLY A 223 2.23 24.69 42.63
N TYR A 224 3.48 24.61 42.16
CA TYR A 224 4.23 23.36 42.15
C TYR A 224 4.44 22.88 43.60
N LYS A 225 3.91 21.69 43.93
CA LYS A 225 4.41 20.87 45.04
C LYS A 225 4.85 19.53 44.48
N THR A 226 6.17 19.37 44.38
CA THR A 226 6.82 18.06 44.23
C THR A 226 6.51 17.21 45.45
N SER A 227 5.85 16.07 45.27
CA SER A 227 5.86 15.00 46.26
C SER A 227 6.35 13.72 45.59
N ARG A 228 7.57 13.31 45.97
CA ARG A 228 8.07 11.96 45.77
C ARG A 228 7.13 10.99 46.49
N GLN A 229 6.63 9.98 45.79
CA GLN A 229 6.30 8.71 46.42
C GLN A 229 6.44 7.58 45.40
N ASN A 230 7.55 6.85 45.53
CA ASN A 230 7.62 5.47 45.04
C ASN A 230 6.79 4.61 45.99
N ASN A 231 5.85 3.84 45.45
CA ASN A 231 5.79 2.37 45.53
C ASN A 231 4.44 1.87 44.97
N ASN A 232 4.53 1.00 43.96
CA ASN A 232 3.70 -0.17 43.66
C ASN A 232 2.23 -0.18 44.11
N MET A 233 1.28 -0.30 43.15
CA MET A 233 0.55 -1.55 42.83
C MET A 233 -0.77 -1.28 42.07
N ALA A 234 -0.95 -2.05 40.99
CA ALA A 234 -2.17 -2.58 40.36
C ALA A 234 -3.43 -1.70 40.16
N VAL A 235 -3.82 -1.58 38.88
CA VAL A 235 -5.18 -1.22 38.43
C VAL A 235 -6.06 -2.47 38.46
N GLU A 236 -7.12 -2.47 39.27
CA GLU A 236 -8.18 -3.48 39.25
C GLU A 236 -9.06 -3.32 37.99
N LEU A 237 -9.14 -4.37 37.18
CA LEU A 237 -10.22 -4.60 36.22
C LEU A 237 -11.21 -5.59 36.85
N GLY A 238 -12.36 -5.09 37.30
CA GLY A 238 -13.44 -5.90 37.87
C GLY A 238 -14.73 -5.76 37.07
N ALA A 239 -15.00 -6.72 36.17
CA ALA A 239 -16.35 -7.15 35.83
C ALA A 239 -16.29 -8.58 35.26
N MET A 240 -16.67 -9.55 36.10
CA MET A 240 -16.81 -10.98 35.80
C MET A 240 -17.90 -11.24 34.73
N HIS A 241 -17.62 -12.15 33.80
CA HIS A 241 -18.58 -13.19 33.41
C HIS A 241 -17.85 -14.54 33.29
N THR A 242 -18.46 -15.52 33.94
CA THR A 242 -18.02 -16.87 34.27
C THR A 242 -18.01 -17.80 33.05
N MET A 243 -16.99 -18.66 32.93
CA MET A 243 -17.01 -19.90 32.14
C MET A 243 -17.02 -21.08 33.13
N PRO A 244 -17.88 -22.10 32.92
CA PRO A 244 -17.37 -23.43 32.52
C PRO A 244 -18.38 -24.14 31.58
N ALA A 245 -18.12 -25.26 30.90
CA ALA A 245 -17.21 -26.38 31.05
C ALA A 245 -16.91 -27.03 29.68
N GLU A 246 -15.84 -27.81 29.60
CA GLU A 246 -15.51 -28.68 28.47
C GLU A 246 -16.66 -29.64 28.09
N LEU A 247 -16.83 -29.88 26.79
CA LEU A 247 -17.36 -31.15 26.30
C LEU A 247 -16.20 -31.89 25.63
N GLU A 248 -15.77 -32.99 26.24
CA GLU A 248 -15.06 -34.05 25.53
C GLU A 248 -15.92 -34.54 24.36
N GLN A 249 -15.36 -34.55 23.15
CA GLN A 249 -15.82 -35.47 22.12
C GLN A 249 -14.62 -36.03 21.36
N THR A 250 -14.16 -37.18 21.83
CA THR A 250 -13.38 -38.16 21.07
C THR A 250 -14.09 -38.51 19.76
N HIS A 251 -13.48 -38.19 18.62
CA HIS A 251 -13.66 -38.98 17.41
C HIS A 251 -12.41 -38.95 16.52
N SER A 252 -11.88 -40.13 16.26
CA SER A 252 -10.67 -40.45 15.51
C SER A 252 -10.74 -40.09 14.01
N VAL A 253 -9.61 -39.59 13.48
CA VAL A 253 -9.37 -39.36 12.05
C VAL A 253 -8.81 -40.63 11.41
N PRO A 254 -9.40 -41.19 10.34
CA PRO A 254 -8.74 -42.25 9.58
C PRO A 254 -7.76 -41.65 8.55
N GLU A 255 -6.52 -42.12 8.59
CA GLU A 255 -5.48 -41.89 7.58
C GLU A 255 -5.90 -42.44 6.20
N LEU A 256 -5.72 -41.62 5.17
CA LEU A 256 -5.74 -42.07 3.77
C LEU A 256 -4.34 -42.57 3.39
N MET A 257 -4.12 -43.88 3.53
CA MET A 257 -3.04 -44.58 2.86
C MET A 257 -3.38 -44.79 1.38
N GLY A 258 -2.50 -44.32 0.50
CA GLY A 258 -2.51 -44.65 -0.92
C GLY A 258 -2.19 -46.12 -1.16
N ARG A 259 -2.84 -46.73 -2.15
CA ARG A 259 -2.50 -48.06 -2.66
C ARG A 259 -2.30 -48.02 -4.17
N VAL A 260 -1.07 -48.32 -4.54
CA VAL A 260 -0.56 -48.71 -5.86
C VAL A 260 -1.44 -49.79 -6.48
N ARG A 261 -1.80 -49.60 -7.75
CA ARG A 261 -1.61 -50.55 -8.86
C ARG A 261 -1.49 -49.79 -10.17
#